data_AF-I4EB78-F1
#
_entry.id   AF-I4EB78-F1
#
_cell.length_a   1.000
_cell.length_b   1.000
_cell.length_c   1.000
_cell.angle_alpha   90.00
_cell.angle_beta   90.00
_cell.angle_gamma   90.00
#
_symmetry.space_group_name_H-M   'P 1'
#
loop_
_entity.id
_entity.type
_entity.pdbx_description
1 polymer ?
#
loop_
_entity_poly.entity_id
_entity_poly.type
_entity_poly.pdbx_seq_one_letter_code
_entity_poly.pdbx_strand_id
1 'polypeptide(L)' 'MVRPDKVDAWIESVLGIKGGAPVIKGTRITVHVVEARLLNVESLDEIAAENLMCRVKL' A
#
# COMPACT_ATOMS: atom_id res chain seq x y z
N MET A 1 8.21 19.78 15.36
CA MET A 1 8.56 20.01 13.94
C MET A 1 9.02 18.70 13.34
N VAL A 2 8.22 18.12 12.44
CA VAL A 2 8.65 16.96 11.63
C VAL A 2 9.53 17.50 10.51
N ARG A 3 10.72 16.94 10.32
CA ARG A 3 11.57 17.34 9.19
C ARG A 3 10.98 16.76 7.89
N PRO A 4 10.64 17.59 6.89
CA PRO A 4 9.92 17.15 5.69
C PRO A 4 10.73 16.18 4.81
N ASP A 5 12.04 16.10 4.99
CA ASP A 5 12.96 15.21 4.27
C ASP A 5 12.98 13.76 4.77
N LYS A 6 12.28 13.45 5.87
CA LYS A 6 12.17 12.09 6.44
C LYS A 6 10.74 11.71 6.85
N VAL A 7 9.76 12.03 6.01
CA VAL A 7 8.52 11.25 6.07
C VAL A 7 8.87 9.92 5.42
N ASP A 8 9.08 8.88 6.24
CA ASP A 8 9.29 7.54 5.70
C ASP A 8 8.08 7.21 4.84
N ALA A 9 8.29 7.16 3.52
CA ALA A 9 7.17 7.10 2.58
C ALA A 9 6.42 5.80 2.83
N TRP A 10 5.09 5.91 2.96
CA TRP A 10 4.18 4.78 3.18
C TRP A 10 3.94 4.00 1.88
N ILE A 11 4.42 4.54 0.75
CA ILE A 11 4.32 3.97 -0.59
C ILE A 11 5.73 3.74 -1.12
N GLU A 12 5.97 2.57 -1.72
CA GLU A 12 7.22 2.24 -2.42
C GLU A 12 6.91 1.61 -3.79
N SER A 13 7.86 1.67 -4.72
CA SER A 13 7.77 0.97 -6.00
C SER A 13 8.66 -0.25 -5.97
N VAL A 14 8.09 -1.43 -6.18
CA VAL A 14 8.83 -2.71 -6.19
C VAL A 14 8.81 -3.26 -7.62
N LEU A 15 9.99 -3.37 -8.26
CA LEU A 15 10.13 -3.81 -9.65
C LEU A 15 9.44 -5.15 -9.93
N GLY A 16 9.39 -6.06 -8.94
CA GLY A 16 8.73 -7.36 -9.04
C GLY A 16 7.19 -7.34 -8.95
N ILE A 17 6.56 -6.20 -8.66
CA ILE A 17 5.10 -6.08 -8.51
C ILE A 17 4.54 -5.28 -9.68
N LYS A 18 3.84 -5.97 -10.59
CA LYS A 18 3.21 -5.40 -11.79
C LYS A 18 4.13 -4.41 -12.55
N GLY A 19 5.42 -4.73 -12.66
CA GLY A 19 6.39 -3.91 -13.40
C GLY A 19 6.85 -2.63 -12.70
N GLY A 20 6.84 -2.58 -11.36
CA GLY A 20 7.26 -1.39 -10.59
C GLY A 20 6.09 -0.52 -10.10
N ALA A 21 4.88 -1.07 -10.09
CA ALA A 21 3.70 -0.35 -9.62
C ALA A 21 3.88 0.08 -8.14
N PRO A 22 3.38 1.27 -7.77
CA PRO A 22 3.44 1.73 -6.39
C PRO A 22 2.58 0.84 -5.50
N VAL A 23 3.16 0.41 -4.38
CA VAL A 23 2.54 -0.44 -3.36
C VAL A 23 2.61 0.22 -1.99
N ILE A 24 1.69 -0.16 -1.10
CA ILE A 24 1.84 0.16 0.32
C ILE A 24 3.07 -0.59 0.85
N LYS A 25 3.98 0.15 1.48
CA LYS A 25 5.24 -0.37 2.00
C LYS A 25 5.00 -1.60 2.89
N GLY A 26 5.80 -2.65 2.68
CA GLY A 26 5.69 -3.90 3.43
C GLY A 26 4.51 -4.81 3.01
N THR A 27 3.83 -4.49 1.90
CA THR A 27 2.74 -5.28 1.33
C THR A 27 2.93 -5.48 -0.18
N ARG A 28 2.10 -6.35 -0.77
CA ARG A 28 1.96 -6.45 -2.24
C ARG A 28 0.76 -5.69 -2.79
N ILE A 29 0.11 -4.88 -1.95
CA ILE A 29 -1.12 -4.17 -2.31
C ILE A 29 -0.72 -2.92 -3.09
N THR A 30 -1.06 -2.90 -4.38
CA THR A 30 -0.86 -1.72 -5.21
C THR A 30 -1.81 -0.61 -4.82
N VAL A 31 -1.36 0.65 -4.85
CA VAL A 31 -2.18 1.84 -4.56
C VAL A 31 -3.46 1.85 -5.41
N HIS A 32 -3.35 1.48 -6.69
CA HIS A 32 -4.48 1.38 -7.60
C HIS A 32 -5.61 0.44 -7.11
N VAL A 33 -5.26 -0.65 -6.44
CA VAL A 33 -6.27 -1.59 -5.87
C VAL A 33 -6.97 -0.94 -4.69
N VAL A 34 -6.26 -0.18 -3.87
CA VAL A 34 -6.85 0.55 -2.74
C VAL A 34 -7.81 1.62 -3.26
N GLU A 35 -7.39 2.42 -4.24
CA GLU A 35 -8.25 3.42 -4.87
C GLU A 35 -9.53 2.82 -5.44
N ALA A 36 -9.43 1.71 -6.18
CA ALA A 36 -10.59 1.04 -6.75
C ALA A 36 -11.59 0.55 -5.69
N ARG A 37 -11.09 0.07 -4.53
CA ARG A 37 -11.93 -0.39 -3.41
C ARG A 37 -12.57 0.77 -2.65
N LEU A 38 -11.83 1.86 -2.43
CA LEU A 38 -12.37 3.07 -1.82
C LEU A 38 -13.51 3.67 -2.67
N LEU A 39 -13.42 3.59 -4.00
CA LEU A 39 -14.50 4.00 -4.90
C LEU A 39 -15.77 3.14 -4.76
N ASN A 40 -15.64 1.90 -4.30
CA ASN A 40 -16.76 1.00 -4.00
C ASN A 40 -17.30 1.19 -2.57
N VAL A 41 -16.94 2.28 -1.89
CA VAL A 41 -17.39 2.62 -0.53
C VAL A 41 -16.87 1.64 0.54
N GLU A 42 -15.81 0.90 0.23
CA GLU A 42 -15.10 0.11 1.24
C GLU A 42 -14.24 1.01 2.12
N SER A 43 -14.17 0.70 3.41
CA SER A 43 -13.30 1.42 4.35
C SER A 43 -11.86 0.90 4.32
N LEU A 44 -10.91 1.75 4.72
CA LEU A 44 -9.52 1.32 4.88
C LEU A 44 -9.37 0.20 5.92
N ASP A 45 -10.21 0.17 6.95
CA ASP A 45 -10.19 -0.86 7.98
C ASP A 45 -10.59 -2.23 7.41
N GLU A 46 -11.61 -2.28 6.54
CA GLU A 46 -12.01 -3.51 5.84
C GLU A 46 -10.92 -4.00 4.89
N ILE A 47 -10.34 -3.09 4.11
CA ILE A 47 -9.22 -3.39 3.20
C ILE A 47 -8.03 -3.95 3.99
N ALA A 48 -7.71 -3.35 5.15
CA ALA A 48 -6.62 -3.79 6.00
C ALA A 48 -6.90 -5.16 6.65
N ALA A 49 -8.12 -5.39 7.13
CA ALA A 49 -8.51 -6.65 7.78
C ALA A 49 -8.36 -7.86 6.85
N GLU A 50 -8.72 -7.72 5.58
CA GLU A 50 -8.56 -8.78 4.59
C GLU A 50 -7.12 -9.07 4.21
N ASN A 51 -6.25 -8.06 4.30
CA ASN A 51 -4.85 -8.17 3.90
C ASN A 51 -3.88 -8.39 5.08
N LEU A 52 -4.40 -8.60 6.29
CA LEU A 52 -3.59 -8.78 7.50
C LEU A 52 -2.62 -9.99 7.42
N MET A 53 -2.94 -10.97 6.57
CA MET A 53 -2.14 -12.19 6.34
C MET A 53 -1.10 -12.04 5.22
N CYS A 54 -1.08 -10.91 4.49
CA CYS A 54 -0.20 -10.70 3.32
C CYS A 54 1.17 -10.10 3.67
N ARG A 55 1.62 -10.20 4.93
CA ARG A 55 2.97 -9.76 5.31
C ARG A 55 4.01 -10.61 4.59
N VAL A 56 4.73 -10.01 3.65
CA VAL A 56 5.85 -10.64 2.93
C VAL A 56 7.15 -9.93 3.27
N LYS A 57 8.25 -10.70 3.32
CA LYS A 57 9.59 -10.12 3.15
C LYS A 57 9.68 -9.63 1.71
N LEU A 58 9.53 -8.32 1.53
CA LEU A 58 9.88 -7.62 0.28
C LEU A 58 11.40 -7.52 0.16
#